data_AF-A0A847FYV3-F1
#
_entry.id   AF-A0A847FYV3-F1
#
_cell.length_a   1.000
_cell.length_b   1.000
_cell.length_c   1.000
_cell.angle_alpha   90.00
_cell.angle_beta   90.00
_cell.angle_gamma   90.00
#
_symmetry.space_group_name_H-M   'P 1'
#
loop_
_entity.id
_entity.type
_entity.pdbx_description
1 polymer ?
#
loop_
_entity_poly.entity_id
_entity_poly.type
_entity_poly.pdbx_seq_one_letter_code
_entity_poly.pdbx_strand_id
1 'polypeptide(L)'
;GPAWSLQQLTTALASDAPSYRRVSNFSLGLSAIFTLLLALVAFTPLYGPVMGGVYNLSPELQGLARPAVQWLAAYPLLMGIQSLLRGVLIRAGCTGTVRTAMVVNVAVVTATLALGVLFLSTSGAILAALAMLTGNLAEWAWLAYKSRC
;
A
#
# COMPACT_ATOMS: atom_id res chain seq x y z
N GLY A 1 -3.25 -12.71 4.96
CA GLY A 1 -4.04 -11.55 5.41
C GLY A 1 -5.24 -11.33 4.50
N PRO A 2 -6.27 -10.58 4.92
CA PRO A 2 -7.56 -10.42 4.22
C PRO A 2 -7.47 -9.86 2.79
N ALA A 3 -6.30 -9.36 2.37
CA ALA A 3 -6.02 -9.00 0.99
C ALA A 3 -5.97 -10.22 0.03
N TRP A 4 -5.56 -11.41 0.51
CA TRP A 4 -5.47 -12.62 -0.32
C TRP A 4 -6.86 -13.14 -0.74
N SER A 5 -7.88 -12.91 0.10
CA SER A 5 -9.28 -13.24 -0.18
C SER A 5 -9.95 -12.33 -1.20
N LEU A 6 -9.48 -11.08 -1.36
CA LEU A 6 -9.99 -10.18 -2.42
C LEU A 6 -9.59 -10.66 -3.82
N GLN A 7 -8.42 -11.30 -3.92
CA GLN A 7 -7.92 -11.87 -5.17
C GLN A 7 -8.80 -13.06 -5.63
N GLN A 8 -9.18 -13.93 -4.69
CA GLN A 8 -10.10 -15.04 -4.91
C GLN A 8 -11.50 -14.55 -5.33
N LEU A 9 -12.01 -13.49 -4.69
CA LEU A 9 -13.30 -12.88 -5.02
C LEU A 9 -13.32 -12.21 -6.41
N THR A 10 -12.23 -11.55 -6.81
CA THR A 10 -12.14 -10.95 -8.15
C THR A 10 -12.03 -12.01 -9.25
N THR A 11 -11.34 -13.13 -9.01
CA THR A 11 -11.37 -14.27 -9.94
C THR A 11 -12.73 -14.99 -9.96
N ALA A 12 -13.44 -15.07 -8.84
CA ALA A 12 -14.72 -15.76 -8.74
C ALA A 12 -15.94 -14.96 -9.27
N LEU A 13 -15.95 -13.62 -9.15
CA LEU A 13 -17.05 -12.76 -9.61
C LEU A 13 -16.87 -12.21 -11.03
N ALA A 14 -15.84 -12.64 -11.75
CA ALA A 14 -15.50 -12.19 -13.10
C ALA A 14 -16.42 -12.73 -14.22
N SER A 15 -17.64 -13.16 -13.90
CA SER A 15 -18.67 -13.52 -14.87
C SER A 15 -19.38 -12.30 -15.48
N ASP A 16 -19.48 -11.17 -14.77
CA ASP A 16 -20.25 -9.99 -15.24
C ASP A 16 -19.58 -8.63 -14.93
N ALA A 17 -19.54 -7.73 -15.91
CA ALA A 17 -19.08 -6.34 -15.76
C ALA A 17 -19.74 -5.56 -14.59
N PRO A 18 -21.05 -5.70 -14.31
CA PRO A 18 -21.66 -5.11 -13.11
C PRO A 18 -21.18 -5.72 -11.78
N SER A 19 -20.78 -6.99 -11.77
CA SER A 19 -20.20 -7.64 -10.58
C SER A 19 -18.78 -7.14 -10.30
N TYR A 20 -17.96 -6.97 -11.35
CA TYR A 20 -16.65 -6.32 -11.24
C TYR A 20 -16.77 -4.88 -10.67
N ARG A 21 -17.71 -4.09 -11.18
CA ARG A 21 -17.92 -2.70 -10.70
C ARG A 21 -18.33 -2.64 -9.23
N ARG A 22 -19.18 -3.58 -8.77
CA ARG A 22 -19.56 -3.68 -7.35
C ARG A 22 -18.36 -4.02 -6.46
N VAL A 23 -17.56 -5.01 -6.84
CA VAL A 23 -16.36 -5.41 -6.08
C VAL A 23 -15.33 -4.28 -6.04
N SER A 24 -15.12 -3.59 -7.17
CA SER A 24 -14.23 -2.44 -7.25
C SER A 24 -14.68 -1.29 -6.36
N ASN A 25 -15.97 -0.94 -6.39
CA ASN A 25 -16.52 0.13 -5.55
C ASN A 25 -16.45 -0.22 -4.06
N PHE A 26 -16.73 -1.47 -3.69
CA PHE A 26 -16.59 -1.94 -2.32
C PHE A 26 -15.14 -1.90 -1.85
N SER A 27 -14.21 -2.39 -2.66
CA SER A 27 -12.77 -2.39 -2.35
C SER A 27 -12.22 -0.97 -2.20
N LEU A 28 -12.56 -0.05 -3.11
CA LEU A 28 -12.16 1.35 -3.02
C LEU A 28 -12.82 2.05 -1.83
N GLY A 29 -14.11 1.81 -1.59
CA GLY A 29 -14.83 2.36 -0.44
C GLY A 29 -14.20 1.92 0.88
N LEU A 30 -13.90 0.63 1.03
CA LEU A 30 -13.21 0.11 2.20
C LEU A 30 -11.82 0.71 2.37
N SER A 31 -11.05 0.81 1.28
CA SER A 31 -9.71 1.41 1.29
C SER A 31 -9.75 2.91 1.64
N ALA A 32 -10.77 3.63 1.18
CA ALA A 32 -11.02 5.03 1.51
C ALA A 32 -11.41 5.19 2.98
N ILE A 33 -12.25 4.32 3.53
CA ILE A 33 -12.59 4.32 4.96
C ILE A 33 -11.34 4.11 5.82
N PHE A 34 -10.51 3.11 5.51
CA PHE A 34 -9.26 2.90 6.23
C PHE A 34 -8.34 4.11 6.13
N THR A 35 -8.19 4.68 4.94
CA THR A 35 -7.39 5.90 4.70
C THR A 35 -7.92 7.06 5.54
N LEU A 36 -9.24 7.25 5.60
CA LEU A 36 -9.86 8.33 6.37
C LEU A 36 -9.66 8.13 7.88
N LEU A 37 -9.80 6.90 8.38
CA LEU A 37 -9.56 6.58 9.79
C LEU A 37 -8.08 6.80 10.17
N LEU A 38 -7.15 6.34 9.33
CA LEU A 38 -5.72 6.57 9.52
C LEU A 38 -5.37 8.05 9.46
N ALA A 39 -5.93 8.80 8.50
CA ALA A 39 -5.72 10.24 8.40
C ALA A 39 -6.31 10.97 9.61
N LEU A 40 -7.49 10.57 10.08
CA LEU A 40 -8.09 11.14 11.28
C LEU A 40 -7.14 10.95 12.47
N VAL A 41 -6.61 9.75 12.70
CA VAL A 41 -5.65 9.53 13.80
C VAL A 41 -4.34 10.30 13.58
N ALA A 42 -3.79 10.31 12.37
CA ALA A 42 -2.47 10.88 12.08
C ALA A 42 -2.42 12.42 12.13
N PHE A 43 -3.51 13.07 11.72
CA PHE A 43 -3.58 14.53 11.61
C PHE A 43 -4.32 15.21 12.77
N THR A 44 -5.07 14.47 13.59
CA THR A 44 -5.76 15.03 14.77
C THR A 44 -4.98 14.78 16.06
N PRO A 45 -5.39 15.41 17.19
CA PRO A 45 -4.80 15.16 18.51
C PRO A 45 -4.96 13.72 19.00
N LEU A 46 -5.76 12.88 18.31
CA LEU A 46 -5.91 11.46 18.61
C LEU A 46 -4.60 10.67 18.45
N TYR A 47 -3.63 11.19 17.68
CA TYR A 47 -2.32 10.56 17.49
C TYR A 47 -1.65 10.17 18.82
N GLY A 48 -1.59 11.11 19.78
CA GLY A 48 -0.89 10.91 21.05
C GLY A 48 -1.49 9.79 21.91
N PRO A 49 -2.80 9.81 22.22
CA PRO A 49 -3.45 8.74 22.95
C PRO A 49 -3.39 7.37 22.25
N VAL A 50 -3.50 7.34 20.92
CA VAL A 50 -3.42 6.07 20.17
C VAL A 50 -2.00 5.52 20.18
N MET A 51 -1.01 6.34 19.86
CA MET A 51 0.39 5.90 19.76
C MET A 51 1.02 5.65 21.13
N GLY A 52 0.70 6.48 22.12
CA GLY A 52 1.16 6.31 23.50
C GLY A 52 0.38 5.25 24.28
N GLY A 53 -0.92 5.08 24.03
CA GLY A 53 -1.76 4.14 24.78
C GLY A 53 -1.82 2.75 24.16
N VAL A 54 -2.14 2.65 22.86
CA VAL A 54 -2.30 1.36 22.16
C VAL A 54 -0.95 0.79 21.73
N TYR A 55 -0.08 1.64 21.17
CA TYR A 55 1.22 1.22 20.67
C TYR A 55 2.36 1.39 21.69
N ASN A 56 2.06 1.95 22.87
CA ASN A 56 3.01 2.16 23.97
C ASN A 56 4.32 2.84 23.53
N LEU A 57 4.23 3.76 22.56
CA LEU A 57 5.38 4.50 22.04
C LEU A 57 5.79 5.61 23.02
N SER A 58 7.09 5.74 23.27
CA SER A 58 7.62 6.87 24.02
C SER A 58 7.33 8.20 23.30
N PRO A 59 7.21 9.33 24.00
CA PRO A 59 6.95 10.64 23.36
C PRO A 59 7.96 11.00 22.26
N GLU A 60 9.21 10.59 22.43
CA GLU A 60 10.29 10.81 21.48
C GLU A 60 10.10 9.99 20.19
N LEU A 61 9.71 8.72 20.32
CA LEU A 61 9.37 7.86 19.18
C LEU A 61 8.09 8.31 18.48
N GLN A 62 7.11 8.82 19.22
CA GLN A 62 5.89 9.41 18.66
C GLN A 62 6.21 10.60 17.75
N GLY A 63 7.12 11.50 18.18
CA GLY A 63 7.58 12.61 17.35
C GLY A 63 8.24 12.16 16.04
N LEU A 64 9.08 11.13 16.11
CA LEU A 64 9.79 10.57 14.95
C LEU A 64 8.88 9.80 13.99
N ALA A 65 7.87 9.09 14.51
CA ALA A 65 6.98 8.27 13.71
C ALA A 65 5.84 9.08 13.06
N ARG A 66 5.48 10.25 13.62
CA ARG A 66 4.33 11.02 13.14
C ARG A 66 4.36 11.36 11.66
N PRO A 67 5.49 11.86 11.08
CA PRO A 67 5.57 12.12 9.65
C PRO A 67 5.35 10.84 8.83
N ALA A 68 5.98 9.73 9.24
CA ALA A 68 5.83 8.44 8.54
C ALA A 68 4.38 7.96 8.54
N VAL A 69 3.68 8.07 9.68
CA VAL A 69 2.25 7.70 9.79
C VAL A 69 1.38 8.60 8.92
N GLN A 70 1.66 9.91 8.85
CA GLN A 70 0.93 10.84 7.99
C GLN A 70 1.09 10.50 6.50
N TRP A 71 2.31 10.18 6.06
CA TRP A 71 2.56 9.73 4.68
C TRP A 71 1.87 8.39 4.38
N LEU A 72 1.95 7.44 5.32
CA LEU A 72 1.33 6.13 5.18
C LEU A 72 -0.18 6.15 5.34
N ALA A 73 -0.79 7.26 5.78
CA ALA A 73 -2.24 7.36 5.90
C ALA A 73 -2.96 7.20 4.54
N ALA A 74 -2.36 7.69 3.44
CA ALA A 74 -2.88 7.53 2.09
C ALA A 74 -2.60 6.13 1.48
N TYR A 75 -1.75 5.34 2.12
CA TYR A 75 -1.27 4.05 1.60
C TYR A 75 -2.38 3.01 1.35
N PRO A 76 -3.40 2.84 2.22
CA PRO A 76 -4.47 1.87 1.98
C PRO A 76 -5.24 2.15 0.68
N LEU A 77 -5.52 3.42 0.38
CA LEU A 77 -6.21 3.81 -0.85
C LEU A 77 -5.37 3.46 -2.09
N LEU A 78 -4.07 3.78 -2.07
CA LEU A 78 -3.15 3.44 -3.15
C LEU A 78 -3.08 1.92 -3.35
N MET A 79 -2.94 1.16 -2.27
CA MET A 79 -2.95 -0.31 -2.31
C MET A 79 -4.25 -0.88 -2.89
N GLY A 80 -5.40 -0.29 -2.58
CA GLY A 80 -6.69 -0.66 -3.15
C GLY A 80 -6.74 -0.46 -4.66
N ILE A 81 -6.32 0.71 -5.15
CA ILE A 81 -6.25 1.02 -6.58
C ILE A 81 -5.30 0.05 -7.30
N GLN A 82 -4.12 -0.16 -6.75
CA GLN A 82 -3.11 -1.06 -7.31
C GLN A 82 -3.60 -2.51 -7.37
N SER A 83 -4.31 -2.97 -6.34
CA SER A 83 -4.89 -4.32 -6.30
C SER A 83 -5.92 -4.52 -7.40
N LEU A 84 -6.74 -3.49 -7.68
CA LEU A 84 -7.70 -3.53 -8.79
C LEU A 84 -7.01 -3.56 -10.15
N LEU A 85 -5.98 -2.74 -10.36
CA LEU A 85 -5.19 -2.75 -11.61
C LEU A 85 -4.56 -4.12 -11.86
N ARG A 86 -3.96 -4.73 -10.84
CA ARG A 86 -3.43 -6.10 -10.93
C ARG A 86 -4.52 -7.10 -11.30
N GLY A 87 -5.71 -6.98 -10.70
CA GLY A 87 -6.87 -7.84 -11.01
C GLY A 87 -7.32 -7.73 -12.47
N VAL A 88 -7.39 -6.51 -13.01
CA VAL A 88 -7.74 -6.26 -14.43
C VAL A 88 -6.71 -6.89 -15.37
N LEU A 89 -5.43 -6.66 -15.11
CA LEU A 89 -4.34 -7.18 -15.95
C LEU A 89 -4.25 -8.71 -15.90
N ILE A 90 -4.44 -9.32 -14.73
CA ILE A 90 -4.51 -10.79 -14.59
C ILE A 90 -5.67 -11.34 -15.44
N ARG A 91 -6.85 -10.72 -15.38
CA ARG A 91 -8.02 -11.13 -16.18
C ARG A 91 -7.80 -10.95 -17.68
N ALA A 92 -7.06 -9.92 -18.08
CA ALA A 92 -6.68 -9.69 -19.48
C ALA A 92 -5.59 -10.66 -20.00
N GLY A 93 -5.14 -11.63 -19.19
CA GLY A 93 -4.07 -12.56 -19.56
C GLY A 93 -2.65 -12.01 -19.35
N CYS A 94 -2.50 -10.77 -18.88
CA CYS A 94 -1.21 -10.11 -18.60
C CYS A 94 -0.60 -10.53 -17.25
N THR A 95 -0.74 -11.78 -16.85
CA THR A 95 -0.20 -12.28 -15.56
C THR A 95 1.32 -12.12 -15.48
N GLY A 96 2.02 -12.25 -16.61
CA GLY A 96 3.47 -12.01 -16.71
C GLY A 96 3.86 -10.58 -16.35
N THR A 97 3.12 -9.57 -16.83
CA THR A 97 3.35 -8.16 -16.49
C THR A 97 3.19 -7.93 -15.00
N VAL A 98 2.09 -8.42 -14.42
CA VAL A 98 1.81 -8.27 -12.98
C VAL A 98 2.89 -8.93 -12.13
N ARG A 99 3.32 -10.14 -12.50
CA ARG A 99 4.42 -10.85 -11.83
C ARG A 99 5.71 -10.02 -11.86
N THR A 100 6.09 -9.51 -13.04
CA THR A 100 7.31 -8.70 -13.15
C THR A 100 7.23 -7.40 -12.34
N ALA A 101 6.04 -6.78 -12.25
CA ALA A 101 5.84 -5.59 -11.42
C ALA A 101 6.07 -5.89 -9.93
N MET A 102 5.50 -6.99 -9.41
CA MET A 102 5.71 -7.40 -8.03
C MET A 102 7.18 -7.71 -7.73
N VAL A 103 7.89 -8.34 -8.67
CA VAL A 103 9.33 -8.61 -8.51
C VAL A 103 10.12 -7.30 -8.42
N VAL A 104 9.80 -6.32 -9.29
CA VAL A 104 10.41 -4.98 -9.25
C VAL A 104 10.12 -4.29 -7.91
N ASN A 105 8.89 -4.36 -7.41
CA ASN A 105 8.51 -3.82 -6.10
C ASN A 105 9.42 -4.37 -4.99
N VAL A 106 9.48 -5.71 -4.87
CA VAL A 106 10.28 -6.37 -3.83
C VAL A 106 11.75 -6.02 -3.98
N ALA A 107 12.29 -6.05 -5.20
CA ALA A 107 13.69 -5.69 -5.45
C ALA A 107 14.00 -4.25 -4.99
N VAL A 108 13.13 -3.29 -5.31
CA VAL A 108 13.31 -1.89 -4.90
C VAL A 108 13.15 -1.72 -3.40
N VAL A 109 12.16 -2.36 -2.76
CA VAL A 109 12.01 -2.33 -1.29
C VAL A 109 13.28 -2.86 -0.63
N THR A 110 13.76 -4.03 -1.05
CA THR A 110 14.97 -4.64 -0.49
C THR A 110 16.20 -3.79 -0.72
N ALA A 111 16.36 -3.22 -1.92
CA ALA A 111 17.48 -2.32 -2.22
C ALA A 111 17.43 -1.05 -1.37
N THR A 112 16.27 -0.39 -1.25
CA THR A 112 16.11 0.82 -0.43
C THR A 112 16.38 0.52 1.05
N LEU A 113 15.93 -0.62 1.57
CA LEU A 113 16.25 -1.03 2.94
C LEU A 113 17.74 -1.30 3.12
N ALA A 114 18.37 -2.08 2.24
CA ALA A 114 19.79 -2.42 2.33
C ALA A 114 20.67 -1.17 2.25
N LEU A 115 20.43 -0.31 1.25
CA LEU A 115 21.14 0.96 1.09
C LEU A 115 20.85 1.91 2.26
N GLY A 116 19.60 1.96 2.73
CA GLY A 116 19.23 2.81 3.84
C GLY A 116 19.89 2.43 5.16
N VAL A 117 20.00 1.13 5.46
CA VAL A 117 20.72 0.66 6.65
C VAL A 117 22.21 0.97 6.57
N LEU A 118 22.81 0.88 5.38
CA LEU A 118 24.24 1.10 5.17
C LEU A 118 24.63 2.58 5.13
N PHE A 119 23.78 3.44 4.56
CA PHE A 119 24.13 4.82 4.23
C PHE A 119 23.32 5.88 4.97
N LEU A 120 22.13 5.55 5.51
CA LEU A 120 21.28 6.54 6.17
C LEU A 120 21.12 6.25 7.67
N SER A 121 21.53 7.20 8.50
CA SER A 121 21.31 7.20 9.96
C SER A 121 19.89 7.67 10.33
N THR A 122 18.86 7.12 9.69
CA THR A 122 17.44 7.46 10.00
C THR A 122 16.82 6.45 10.95
N SER A 123 15.68 6.80 11.56
CA SER A 123 14.91 5.81 12.32
C SER A 123 14.40 4.69 11.40
N GLY A 124 14.35 3.46 11.91
CA GLY A 124 13.84 2.32 11.15
C GLY A 124 12.41 2.55 10.61
N ALA A 125 11.61 3.36 11.29
CA ALA A 125 10.27 3.74 10.84
C ALA A 125 10.29 4.61 9.56
N ILE A 126 11.16 5.63 9.52
CA ILE A 126 11.30 6.48 8.33
C ILE A 126 11.87 5.68 7.17
N LEU A 127 12.87 4.83 7.44
CA LEU A 127 13.45 3.97 6.41
C LEU A 127 12.42 2.98 5.83
N ALA A 128 11.60 2.36 6.68
CA ALA A 128 10.53 1.47 6.23
C ALA A 128 9.49 2.22 5.38
N ALA A 129 9.12 3.44 5.77
CA ALA A 129 8.19 4.27 4.99
C ALA A 129 8.76 4.62 3.62
N LEU A 130 10.04 5.01 3.53
CA LEU A 130 10.74 5.29 2.27
C LEU A 130 10.83 4.05 1.37
N ALA A 131 11.16 2.89 1.95
CA ALA A 131 11.23 1.64 1.21
C ALA A 131 9.88 1.26 0.62
N MET A 132 8.80 1.34 1.41
CA MET A 132 7.45 1.10 0.90
C MET A 132 7.08 2.09 -0.21
N LEU A 133 7.33 3.39 -0.02
CA LEU A 133 7.01 4.41 -1.03
C LEU A 133 7.73 4.15 -2.35
N THR A 134 9.05 3.98 -2.32
CA THR A 134 9.87 3.76 -3.52
C THR A 134 9.51 2.46 -4.24
N GLY A 135 9.30 1.38 -3.50
CA GLY A 135 8.86 0.10 -4.08
C GLY A 135 7.51 0.21 -4.78
N ASN A 136 6.52 0.83 -4.15
CA ASN A 136 5.19 0.96 -4.74
C ASN A 136 5.20 1.88 -5.96
N LEU A 137 5.93 3.00 -5.92
CA LEU A 137 6.10 3.87 -7.09
C LEU A 137 6.75 3.13 -8.26
N ALA A 138 7.79 2.33 -8.01
CA ALA A 138 8.45 1.54 -9.04
C ALA A 138 7.49 0.52 -9.66
N GLU A 139 6.66 -0.11 -8.84
CA GLU A 139 5.65 -1.04 -9.34
C GLU A 139 4.59 -0.34 -10.19
N TRP A 140 4.06 0.79 -9.72
CA TRP A 140 3.07 1.56 -10.45
C TRP A 140 3.61 2.02 -11.79
N ALA A 141 4.85 2.51 -11.82
CA ALA A 141 5.54 2.88 -13.05
C ALA A 141 5.67 1.66 -13.98
N TRP A 142 6.00 0.48 -13.46
CA TRP A 142 6.10 -0.74 -14.25
C TRP A 142 4.76 -1.20 -14.83
N LEU A 143 3.70 -1.19 -14.02
CA LEU A 143 2.34 -1.52 -14.45
C LEU A 143 1.83 -0.52 -15.50
N ALA A 144 2.11 0.77 -15.32
CA ALA A 144 1.74 1.81 -16.29
C ALA A 144 2.49 1.66 -17.61
N TYR A 145 3.81 1.41 -17.57
CA TYR A 145 4.64 1.23 -18.75
C TYR A 145 4.24 0.01 -19.59
N LYS A 146 3.89 -1.11 -18.93
CA LYS A 146 3.51 -2.37 -19.60
C LYS A 146 1.99 -2.60 -19.66
N SER A 147 1.20 -1.55 -19.51
CA SER A 147 -0.27 -1.61 -19.57
C SER A 147 -0.81 -1.99 -20.96
N ARG A 148 0.03 -1.92 -22.00
CA ARG A 148 -0.26 -2.40 -23.36
C ARG A 148 0.16 -3.86 -23.50
N CYS A 149 -0.64 -4.74 -22.92
CA CYS A 149 -0.98 -5.96 -23.65
C CYS A 149 -2.25 -5.65 -24.47
#